data_AF-A0A644Z011-F1
#
_entry.id   AF-A0A644Z011-F1
#
_cell.length_a   1.000
_cell.length_b   1.000
_cell.length_c   1.000
_cell.angle_alpha   90.00
_cell.angle_beta   90.00
_cell.angle_gamma   90.00
#
_symmetry.space_group_name_H-M   'P 1'
#
loop_
_entity.id
_entity.type
_entity.pdbx_description
1 polymer ?
#
loop_
_entity_poly.entity_id
_entity_poly.type
_entity_poly.pdbx_seq_one_letter_code
_entity_poly.pdbx_strand_id
1 'polypeptide(L)'
;MAMFKIKTEDEWKKSYILEFNEMRDAYESKLKKKQDEIDNLKQEILRLRDRKNTLRPKEKQISDIDIQSIKDLRFCGLSYSEISRKTRWSKATISRVLNGLYD
;
A
#
# COMPACT_ATOMS: atom_id res chain seq x y z
N MET A 1 49.69 4.79 52.40
CA MET A 1 48.33 4.26 52.16
C MET A 1 47.46 5.16 51.27
N ALA A 2 47.55 6.50 51.34
CA ALA A 2 46.74 7.40 50.51
C ALA A 2 46.96 7.26 48.99
N MET A 3 48.21 7.14 48.52
CA MET A 3 48.51 6.96 47.08
C MET A 3 47.94 5.68 46.46
N PHE A 4 47.87 4.59 47.23
CA PHE A 4 47.30 3.31 46.75
C PHE A 4 45.78 3.39 46.59
N LYS A 5 45.10 4.16 47.46
CA LYS A 5 43.67 4.45 47.33
C LYS A 5 43.37 5.31 46.10
N ILE A 6 44.21 6.31 45.79
CA ILE A 6 44.03 7.16 44.59
C ILE A 6 44.23 6.36 43.29
N LYS A 7 45.23 5.47 43.23
CA LYS A 7 45.46 4.62 42.05
C LYS A 7 44.31 3.65 41.78
N THR A 8 43.79 3.02 42.83
CA THR A 8 42.60 2.16 42.71
C THR A 8 41.35 2.97 42.36
N GLU A 9 41.29 4.23 42.80
CA GLU A 9 40.21 5.16 42.42
C GLU A 9 40.21 5.54 40.93
N ASP A 10 41.41 5.72 40.36
CA ASP A 10 41.57 6.02 38.94
C ASP A 10 41.33 4.80 38.04
N GLU A 11 41.63 3.60 38.51
CA GLU A 11 41.39 2.36 37.76
C GLU A 11 39.89 2.06 37.62
N TRP A 12 39.09 2.18 38.68
CA TRP A 12 37.65 1.94 38.56
C TRP A 12 36.96 2.97 37.65
N LYS A 13 37.40 4.23 37.68
CA LYS A 13 36.86 5.28 36.78
C LYS A 13 37.13 4.92 35.33
N LYS A 14 38.33 4.43 35.01
CA LYS A 14 38.69 3.99 33.66
C LYS A 14 37.86 2.78 33.23
N SER A 15 37.72 1.77 34.09
CA SER A 15 36.89 0.59 33.81
C SER A 15 35.42 0.97 33.58
N TYR A 16 34.87 1.84 34.43
CA TYR A 16 33.50 2.32 34.29
C TYR A 16 33.28 3.06 32.97
N ILE A 17 34.20 3.95 32.57
CA ILE A 17 34.10 4.67 31.30
C ILE A 17 34.17 3.71 30.11
N LEU A 18 35.03 2.69 30.18
CA LEU A 18 35.12 1.66 29.14
C LEU A 18 33.80 0.89 29.00
N GLU A 19 33.30 0.33 30.11
CA GLU A 19 32.03 -0.41 30.12
C GLU A 19 30.84 0.44 29.65
N PHE A 20 30.80 1.72 30.06
CA PHE A 20 29.78 2.66 29.63
C PHE A 20 29.84 2.92 28.12
N ASN A 21 31.03 3.14 27.57
CA ASN A 21 31.20 3.36 26.14
C ASN A 21 30.83 2.11 25.33
N GLU A 22 31.24 0.92 25.78
CA GLU A 22 30.86 -0.35 25.15
C GLU A 22 29.33 -0.54 25.15
N MET A 23 28.68 -0.23 26.27
CA MET A 23 27.23 -0.28 26.38
C MET A 23 26.56 0.71 25.41
N ARG A 24 27.04 1.97 25.38
CA ARG A 24 26.53 3.00 24.48
C ARG A 24 26.65 2.57 23.02
N ASP A 25 27.83 2.11 22.61
CA ASP A 25 28.10 1.70 21.23
C ASP A 25 27.24 0.49 20.83
N ALA A 26 26.98 -0.44 21.76
CA ALA A 26 26.06 -1.55 21.54
C ALA A 26 24.62 -1.07 21.33
N TYR A 27 24.15 -0.07 22.09
CA TYR A 27 22.82 0.50 21.90
C TYR A 27 22.70 1.30 20.60
N GLU A 28 23.72 2.10 20.25
CA GLU A 28 23.77 2.82 18.98
C GLU A 28 23.73 1.85 17.79
N SER A 29 24.47 0.73 17.88
CA SER A 29 24.45 -0.33 16.86
C SER A 29 23.05 -0.97 16.74
N LYS A 30 22.37 -1.23 17.85
CA LYS A 30 20.99 -1.77 17.85
C LYS A 30 20.01 -0.77 17.22
N LEU A 31 20.10 0.51 17.57
CA LEU A 31 19.26 1.56 17.00
C LEU A 31 19.47 1.67 15.50
N LYS A 32 20.73 1.67 15.04
CA LYS A 32 21.06 1.70 13.62
C LYS A 32 20.45 0.52 12.86
N LYS A 33 20.62 -0.71 13.37
CA LYS A 33 20.02 -1.91 12.75
C LYS A 33 18.50 -1.81 12.65
N LYS A 34 17.84 -1.26 13.68
CA LYS A 34 16.39 -1.07 13.67
C LYS A 34 15.95 0.00 12.66
N GLN A 35 16.73 1.07 12.52
CA GLN A 35 16.48 2.09 11.51
C GLN A 35 16.63 1.53 10.09
N ASP A 36 17.70 0.76 9.84
CA ASP A 36 17.92 0.09 8.55
C ASP A 36 16.77 -0.90 8.22
N GLU A 37 16.28 -1.64 9.22
CA GLU A 37 15.13 -2.54 9.07
C GLU A 37 13.84 -1.78 8.70
N ILE A 38 13.56 -0.66 9.37
CA ILE A 38 12.42 0.21 9.06
C ILE A 38 12.50 0.72 7.62
N ASP A 39 13.67 1.19 7.19
CA ASP A 39 13.83 1.77 5.87
C ASP A 39 13.74 0.71 4.76
N ASN A 40 14.25 -0.50 5.01
CA ASN A 40 14.04 -1.64 4.12
C ASN A 40 12.56 -2.02 3.99
N LEU A 41 11.82 -2.07 5.11
CA LEU A 41 10.39 -2.36 5.10
C LEU A 41 9.58 -1.28 4.36
N LYS A 42 9.92 0.00 4.52
CA LYS A 42 9.30 1.10 3.76
C LYS A 42 9.52 0.93 2.26
N GLN A 43 10.73 0.56 1.83
CA GLN A 43 11.02 0.30 0.42
C GLN A 43 10.23 -0.88 -0.13
N GLU A 44 10.07 -1.95 0.66
CA GLU A 44 9.28 -3.11 0.24
C GLU A 44 7.79 -2.77 0.11
N ILE A 45 7.23 -1.95 1.02
CA ILE A 45 5.86 -1.46 0.90
C ILE A 45 5.66 -0.68 -0.40
N LEU A 46 6.60 0.19 -0.77
CA LEU A 46 6.53 0.94 -2.03
C LEU A 46 6.55 0.00 -3.23
N ARG A 47 7.48 -0.96 -3.27
CA ARG A 47 7.55 -1.97 -4.34
C ARG A 47 6.26 -2.77 -4.47
N LEU A 48 5.69 -3.21 -3.36
CA LEU A 48 4.44 -3.98 -3.35
C LEU A 48 3.24 -3.13 -3.80
N ARG A 49 3.17 -1.86 -3.39
CA ARG A 49 2.15 -0.91 -3.86
C ARG A 49 2.21 -0.76 -5.37
N ASP A 50 3.39 -0.59 -5.93
CA ASP A 50 3.59 -0.41 -7.37
C ASP A 50 3.23 -1.69 -8.15
N ARG A 51 3.56 -2.86 -7.61
CA ARG A 51 3.17 -4.16 -8.20
C ARG A 51 1.66 -4.39 -8.21
N LYS A 52 0.96 -3.98 -7.15
CA LYS A 52 -0.50 -4.19 -7.02
C LYS A 52 -1.33 -3.37 -8.02
N ASN A 53 -0.74 -2.36 -8.65
CA ASN A 53 -1.43 -1.41 -9.52
C ASN A 53 -1.40 -1.77 -11.02
N THR A 54 -0.97 -2.98 -11.37
CA THR A 54 -1.00 -3.47 -12.77
C THR A 54 -2.41 -3.81 -13.25
N LEU A 55 -3.36 -4.02 -12.34
CA LEU A 55 -4.78 -4.24 -12.65
C LEU A 55 -5.58 -3.01 -12.27
N ARG A 56 -5.46 -1.94 -13.07
CA ARG A 56 -6.37 -0.80 -12.94
C ARG A 56 -7.80 -1.29 -13.22
N PRO A 57 -8.80 -0.89 -12.42
CA PRO A 57 -10.20 -1.13 -12.75
C PRO A 57 -10.45 -0.65 -14.18
N LYS A 58 -11.04 -1.51 -15.02
CA LYS A 58 -11.32 -1.15 -16.41
C LYS A 58 -12.25 0.06 -16.40
N GLU A 59 -11.79 1.16 -17.02
CA GLU A 59 -12.58 2.39 -17.12
C GLU A 59 -13.92 2.13 -17.82
N LYS A 60 -14.94 2.89 -17.46
CA LYS A 60 -16.28 2.82 -18.05
C LYS A 60 -16.18 2.96 -19.56
N GLN A 61 -16.45 1.87 -20.29
CA GLN A 61 -16.35 1.81 -21.75
C GLN A 61 -17.64 2.25 -22.45
N ILE A 62 -18.75 2.35 -21.72
CA ILE A 62 -20.07 2.68 -22.27
C ILE A 62 -20.35 4.17 -22.05
N SER A 63 -20.81 4.86 -23.09
CA SER A 63 -21.17 6.28 -23.00
C SER A 63 -22.52 6.47 -22.30
N ASP A 64 -22.75 7.67 -21.77
CA ASP A 64 -24.05 8.00 -21.14
C ASP A 64 -25.20 8.01 -22.16
N ILE A 65 -24.90 8.32 -23.42
CA ILE A 65 -25.85 8.26 -24.54
C ILE A 65 -26.27 6.80 -24.80
N ASP A 66 -25.32 5.88 -24.77
CA ASP A 66 -25.60 4.44 -24.94
C ASP A 66 -26.41 3.88 -23.77
N ILE A 67 -26.12 4.34 -22.54
CA ILE A 67 -26.89 3.99 -21.34
C ILE A 67 -28.35 4.43 -21.50
N GLN A 68 -28.57 5.70 -21.89
CA GLN A 68 -29.92 6.22 -22.09
C GLN A 68 -30.64 5.47 -23.21
N SER A 69 -29.95 5.22 -24.34
CA SER A 69 -30.51 4.45 -25.45
C SER A 69 -30.95 3.05 -25.03
N ILE A 70 -30.18 2.36 -24.19
CA ILE A 70 -30.56 1.03 -23.66
C ILE A 70 -31.78 1.13 -22.75
N LYS A 71 -31.86 2.15 -21.89
CA LYS A 71 -33.02 2.38 -21.00
C LYS A 71 -34.28 2.69 -21.82
N ASP A 72 -34.17 3.54 -22.83
CA ASP A 72 -35.29 3.90 -23.71
C ASP A 72 -35.78 2.70 -24.52
N LEU A 73 -34.87 1.91 -25.10
CA LEU A 73 -35.26 0.69 -25.83
C LEU A 73 -35.92 -0.34 -24.91
N ARG A 74 -35.49 -0.43 -23.64
CA ARG A 74 -36.14 -1.28 -22.65
C ARG A 74 -37.53 -0.76 -22.28
N PHE A 75 -37.69 0.56 -22.16
CA PHE A 75 -38.98 1.20 -21.95
C PHE A 75 -39.94 0.97 -23.12
N CYS A 76 -39.44 0.96 -24.36
CA CYS A 76 -40.20 0.56 -25.55
C CYS A 76 -40.56 -0.93 -25.62
N GLY A 77 -40.23 -1.73 -24.59
CA GLY A 77 -40.61 -3.14 -24.50
C GLY A 77 -39.69 -4.13 -25.20
N LEU A 78 -38.52 -3.70 -25.70
CA LEU A 78 -37.60 -4.60 -26.39
C LEU A 78 -36.95 -5.60 -25.43
N SER A 79 -36.75 -6.81 -25.93
CA SER A 79 -35.98 -7.85 -25.25
C SER A 79 -34.48 -7.54 -25.25
N TYR A 80 -33.75 -8.14 -24.31
CA TYR A 80 -32.29 -7.99 -24.20
C TYR A 80 -31.56 -8.39 -25.50
N SER A 81 -32.09 -9.38 -26.22
CA SER A 81 -31.55 -9.82 -27.52
C SER A 81 -31.74 -8.75 -28.60
N GLU A 82 -32.89 -8.10 -28.63
CA GLU A 82 -33.19 -7.05 -29.61
C GLU A 82 -32.41 -5.78 -29.34
N ILE A 83 -32.29 -5.39 -28.06
CA ILE A 83 -31.45 -4.27 -27.63
C ILE A 83 -29.99 -4.55 -28.03
N SER A 84 -29.49 -5.75 -27.77
CA SER A 84 -28.12 -6.15 -28.14
C SER A 84 -27.85 -6.04 -29.65
N ARG A 85 -28.81 -6.44 -30.48
CA ARG A 85 -28.70 -6.27 -31.94
C ARG A 85 -28.68 -4.81 -32.37
N LYS A 86 -29.46 -3.94 -31.72
CA LYS A 86 -29.53 -2.51 -32.04
C LYS A 86 -28.32 -1.72 -31.55
N THR A 87 -27.91 -1.91 -30.30
CA THR A 87 -26.86 -1.12 -29.66
C THR A 87 -25.47 -1.73 -29.80
N ARG A 88 -25.37 -2.96 -30.35
CA ARG A 88 -24.14 -3.76 -30.48
C ARG A 88 -23.45 -4.07 -29.14
N TRP A 89 -24.09 -3.77 -28.01
CA TRP A 89 -23.61 -4.13 -26.69
C TRP A 89 -23.98 -5.57 -26.34
N SER A 90 -23.13 -6.23 -25.55
CA SER A 90 -23.42 -7.57 -25.06
C SER A 90 -24.64 -7.57 -24.15
N LYS A 91 -25.38 -8.68 -24.11
CA LYS A 91 -26.51 -8.87 -23.17
C LYS A 91 -26.10 -8.64 -21.71
N ALA A 92 -24.85 -8.97 -21.36
CA ALA A 92 -24.30 -8.72 -20.02
C ALA A 92 -24.13 -7.22 -19.74
N THR A 93 -23.64 -6.44 -20.69
CA THR A 93 -23.55 -4.97 -20.57
C THR A 93 -24.93 -4.36 -20.40
N ILE A 94 -25.90 -4.78 -21.22
CA ILE A 94 -27.29 -4.32 -21.14
C ILE A 94 -27.90 -4.64 -19.76
N SER A 95 -27.68 -5.85 -19.25
CA SER A 95 -28.13 -6.23 -17.90
C SER A 95 -27.53 -5.34 -16.81
N ARG A 96 -26.22 -5.07 -16.88
CA ARG A 96 -25.56 -4.16 -15.94
C ARG A 96 -26.14 -2.74 -15.99
N VAL A 97 -26.43 -2.22 -17.18
CA VAL A 97 -27.06 -0.90 -17.37
C VAL A 97 -28.46 -0.86 -16.76
N LEU A 98 -29.29 -1.87 -17.05
CA LEU A 98 -30.66 -1.91 -16.55
C LEU A 98 -30.75 -2.18 -15.04
N ASN A 99 -29.72 -2.77 -14.45
CA ASN A 99 -29.61 -2.99 -13.01
C ASN A 99 -28.93 -1.83 -12.26
N GLY A 100 -28.65 -0.70 -12.92
CA GLY A 100 -28.11 0.51 -12.29
C GLY A 100 -26.61 0.48 -11.96
N LEU A 101 -25.81 -0.41 -12.59
CA LEU A 101 -24.36 -0.44 -12.35
C LEU A 101 -23.62 0.83 -12.84
N TYR A 102 -24.25 1.58 -13.75
CA TYR A 102 -23.65 2.74 -14.40
C TYR A 102 -24.44 4.04 -14.14
N ASP A 103 -25.35 4.02 -13.17
CA ASP A 103 -26.11 5.18 -12.69
C ASP A 103 -25.25 6.09 -11.80
#